data_AF-A0A1I2U1R8-F1
#
_entry.id   AF-A0A1I2U1R8-F1
#
_cell.length_a   1.000
_cell.length_b   1.000
_cell.length_c   1.000
_cell.angle_alpha   90.00
_cell.angle_beta   90.00
_cell.angle_gamma   90.00
#
_symmetry.space_group_name_H-M   'P 1'
#
loop_
_entity.id
_entity.type
_entity.pdbx_description
1 polymer ?
#
loop_
_entity_poly.entity_id
_entity_poly.type
_entity_poly.pdbx_seq_one_letter_code
_entity_poly.pdbx_strand_id
1 'polypeptide(L)'
;PYAGRIQVAGRRPQDVQALIETELAGKAIQPQVLVSVTKPISQSVTVSGEAVGGARVPLSGKGDRLLDVVATAGGVRAPVNETFVRLSRGNVTATVPLTTVVSNPRENIFLRPNDVLTLVRDPQTFLAVGALGNSTELPFQAEGITLAQALAKARGLSDFQADPAGTFVFRFEPAAVVRRLKPGSPLLGTPLVPVVYRINMRDPNSLFLTQAFRMRNRDLVYVSNAPFTEVQKVLSVFSTVTAPVAAGASIYSVSR
;
A
#
# COMPACT_ATOMS: atom_id res chain seq x y z
N PRO A 1 30.62 -7.13 44.46
CA PRO A 1 30.96 -7.54 45.85
C PRO A 1 32.48 -7.59 46.03
N TYR A 2 32.99 -7.36 47.26
CA TYR A 2 34.34 -6.87 47.63
C TYR A 2 34.71 -5.46 47.12
N ALA A 3 34.38 -5.12 45.88
CA ALA A 3 34.58 -3.79 45.28
C ALA A 3 33.49 -2.73 45.62
N GLY A 4 32.49 -3.06 46.45
CA GLY A 4 31.40 -2.14 46.78
C GLY A 4 30.43 -1.83 45.62
N ARG A 5 29.72 -0.69 45.71
CA ARG A 5 28.85 -0.16 44.64
C ARG A 5 29.67 0.77 43.75
N ILE A 6 29.58 0.58 42.44
CA ILE A 6 30.35 1.35 41.46
C ILE A 6 29.40 2.06 40.50
N GLN A 7 29.59 3.37 40.31
CA GLN A 7 28.80 4.16 39.37
C GLN A 7 29.29 3.95 37.93
N VAL A 8 28.47 3.30 37.09
CA VAL A 8 28.84 2.90 35.72
C VAL A 8 28.20 3.77 34.62
N ALA A 9 27.21 4.59 34.94
CA ALA A 9 26.51 5.41 33.96
C ALA A 9 27.47 6.38 33.25
N GLY A 10 27.46 6.40 31.91
CA GLY A 10 28.30 7.27 31.08
C GLY A 10 29.76 6.81 30.91
N ARG A 11 30.17 5.67 31.45
CA ARG A 11 31.55 5.14 31.34
C ARG A 11 31.66 4.05 30.27
N ARG A 12 32.83 3.89 29.65
CA ARG A 12 33.11 2.77 28.74
C ARG A 12 33.44 1.51 29.54
N PRO A 13 33.25 0.29 28.98
CA PRO A 13 33.58 -0.96 29.69
C PRO A 13 35.02 -1.02 30.21
N GLN A 14 35.98 -0.50 29.44
CA GLN A 14 37.39 -0.43 29.81
C GLN A 14 37.63 0.46 31.04
N ASP A 15 36.94 1.60 31.12
CA ASP A 15 37.05 2.53 32.25
C ASP A 15 36.44 1.92 33.52
N VAL A 16 35.38 1.12 33.36
CA VAL A 16 34.76 0.37 34.48
C VAL A 16 35.64 -0.79 34.91
N GLN A 17 36.31 -1.47 33.98
CA GLN A 17 37.26 -2.54 34.29
C GLN A 17 38.38 -2.04 35.20
N ALA A 18 39.08 -0.97 34.79
CA ALA A 18 40.17 -0.37 35.57
C ALA A 18 39.69 0.09 36.97
N LEU A 19 38.47 0.61 37.05
CA LEU A 19 37.86 1.02 38.31
C LEU A 19 37.61 -0.17 39.24
N ILE A 20 37.10 -1.29 38.71
CA ILE A 20 36.88 -2.51 39.51
C ILE A 20 38.21 -3.11 39.97
N GLU A 21 39.24 -3.14 39.11
CA GLU A 21 40.59 -3.60 39.47
C GLU A 21 41.16 -2.78 40.64
N THR A 22 40.99 -1.45 40.59
CA THR A 22 41.40 -0.53 41.66
C THR A 22 40.64 -0.80 42.97
N GLU A 23 39.32 -0.99 42.91
CA GLU A 23 38.47 -1.23 44.09
C GLU A 23 38.67 -2.63 44.72
N LEU A 24 39.23 -3.56 43.95
CA LEU A 24 39.64 -4.89 44.39
C LEU A 24 41.09 -4.95 44.87
N ALA A 25 41.88 -3.91 44.64
CA ALA A 25 43.26 -3.84 45.12
C ALA A 25 43.29 -3.94 46.66
N GLY A 26 44.09 -4.86 47.17
CA GLY A 26 44.18 -5.15 48.61
C GLY A 26 43.06 -6.04 49.18
N LYS A 27 42.04 -6.39 48.38
CA LYS A 27 40.98 -7.35 48.76
C LYS A 27 41.07 -8.67 47.98
N ALA A 28 41.74 -8.64 46.83
CA ALA A 28 42.06 -9.81 46.02
C ALA A 28 43.54 -9.78 45.62
N ILE A 29 44.14 -10.96 45.47
CA ILE A 29 45.52 -11.10 44.97
C ILE A 29 45.47 -11.03 43.45
N GLN A 30 46.11 -10.02 42.85
CA GLN A 30 46.20 -9.82 41.40
C GLN A 30 44.85 -9.96 40.66
N PRO A 31 43.86 -9.11 40.97
CA PRO A 31 42.56 -9.18 40.30
C PRO A 31 42.72 -8.90 38.80
N GLN A 32 42.20 -9.80 37.97
CA GLN A 32 41.98 -9.57 36.54
C GLN A 32 40.49 -9.49 36.29
N VAL A 33 40.03 -8.39 35.71
CA VAL A 33 38.60 -8.13 35.52
C VAL A 33 38.31 -8.06 34.03
N LEU A 34 37.21 -8.66 33.59
CA LEU A 34 36.66 -8.48 32.25
C LEU A 34 35.23 -7.95 32.37
N VAL A 35 34.98 -6.77 31.81
CA VAL A 35 33.64 -6.16 31.81
C VAL A 35 33.04 -6.28 30.43
N SER A 36 31.92 -6.98 30.32
CA SER A 36 31.09 -7.05 29.12
C SER A 36 29.66 -6.59 29.42
N VAL A 37 29.02 -5.96 28.44
CA VAL A 37 27.62 -5.54 28.55
C VAL A 37 26.76 -6.65 27.97
N THR A 38 25.99 -7.35 28.82
CA THR A 38 25.21 -8.52 28.41
C THR A 38 23.88 -8.17 27.75
N LYS A 39 23.22 -7.05 28.13
CA LYS A 39 21.98 -6.57 27.49
C LYS A 39 21.88 -5.04 27.56
N PRO A 40 22.27 -4.29 26.53
CA PRO A 40 22.07 -2.84 26.49
C PRO A 40 20.60 -2.52 26.17
N ILE A 41 19.69 -2.74 27.14
CA ILE A 41 18.26 -2.42 26.96
C ILE A 41 18.08 -0.90 26.73
N SER A 42 18.98 -0.08 27.28
CA SER A 42 19.02 1.38 27.09
C SER A 42 19.36 1.82 25.67
N GLN A 43 19.92 0.94 24.84
CA GLN A 43 20.28 1.23 23.45
C GLN A 43 19.49 0.32 22.51
N SER A 44 18.17 0.50 22.49
CA SER A 44 17.29 -0.30 21.64
C SER A 44 16.38 0.56 20.78
N VAL A 45 15.97 -0.03 19.65
CA VAL A 45 14.96 0.48 18.73
C VAL A 45 13.71 -0.37 18.90
N THR A 46 12.56 0.28 18.82
CA THR A 46 11.29 -0.44 18.76
C THR A 46 10.87 -0.58 17.30
N VAL A 47 10.67 -1.81 16.85
CA VAL A 47 10.10 -2.14 15.54
C VAL A 47 8.67 -2.58 15.74
N SER A 48 7.73 -2.02 14.98
CA SER A 48 6.30 -2.32 15.07
C SER A 48 5.62 -2.21 13.71
N GLY A 49 4.33 -2.55 13.67
CA GLY A 49 3.49 -2.41 12.47
C GLY A 49 3.00 -3.73 11.92
N GLU A 50 2.01 -3.67 11.04
CA GLU A 50 1.32 -4.84 10.47
C GLU A 50 2.19 -5.67 9.52
N ALA A 51 3.22 -5.05 8.95
CA ALA A 51 4.13 -5.68 8.00
C ALA A 51 5.35 -6.33 8.68
N VAL A 52 5.38 -6.46 10.00
CA VAL A 52 6.49 -7.07 10.77
C VAL A 52 5.96 -7.74 12.04
N GLY A 53 6.74 -8.66 12.65
CA GLY A 53 6.34 -9.34 13.89
C GLY A 53 6.32 -8.47 15.15
N GLY A 54 6.89 -7.26 15.06
CA GLY A 54 7.10 -6.37 16.20
C GLY A 54 8.19 -6.90 17.13
N ALA A 55 9.19 -6.07 17.44
CA ALA A 55 10.27 -6.45 18.32
C ALA A 55 10.96 -5.22 18.91
N ARG A 56 11.53 -5.39 20.10
CA ARG A 56 12.52 -4.44 20.62
C ARG A 56 13.91 -4.96 20.30
N VAL A 57 14.61 -4.26 19.42
CA VAL A 57 15.91 -4.68 18.88
C VAL A 57 17.02 -3.88 19.56
N PRO A 58 17.92 -4.51 20.33
CA PRO A 58 19.10 -3.84 20.87
C PRO A 58 20.07 -3.49 19.73
N LEU A 59 20.61 -2.27 19.76
CA LEU A 59 21.59 -1.80 18.80
C LEU A 59 22.99 -2.32 19.13
N SER A 60 23.73 -2.70 18.09
CA SER A 60 25.13 -3.12 18.21
C SER A 60 26.06 -1.92 18.44
N GLY A 61 27.24 -2.19 19.01
CA GLY A 61 28.25 -1.15 19.28
C GLY A 61 28.82 -0.45 18.04
N LYS A 62 28.68 -1.04 16.84
CA LYS A 62 29.04 -0.43 15.56
C LYS A 62 27.93 0.43 14.95
N GLY A 63 26.74 0.43 15.56
CA GLY A 63 25.52 1.01 15.01
C GLY A 63 24.88 0.10 13.95
N ASP A 64 23.55 0.03 13.97
CA ASP A 64 22.77 -0.75 13.00
C ASP A 64 21.94 0.17 12.12
N ARG A 65 21.78 -0.22 10.85
CA ARG A 65 20.94 0.51 9.91
C ARG A 65 19.51 0.01 9.95
N LEU A 66 18.62 0.80 9.35
CA LEU A 66 17.20 0.53 9.26
C LEU A 66 16.91 -0.89 8.77
N LEU A 67 17.49 -1.30 7.64
CA LEU A 67 17.23 -2.62 7.07
C LEU A 67 17.78 -3.78 7.93
N ASP A 68 18.91 -3.57 8.61
CA ASP A 68 19.49 -4.59 9.51
C ASP A 68 18.59 -4.85 10.73
N VAL A 69 18.05 -3.77 11.29
CA VAL A 69 17.11 -3.83 12.41
C VAL A 69 15.78 -4.47 11.98
N VAL A 70 15.28 -4.17 10.78
CA VAL A 70 14.10 -4.84 10.22
C VAL A 70 14.34 -6.33 10.03
N ALA A 71 15.49 -6.72 9.49
CA ALA A 71 15.86 -8.12 9.32
C ALA A 71 15.92 -8.86 10.67
N THR A 72 16.52 -8.21 11.68
CA THR A 72 16.61 -8.75 13.05
C THR A 72 15.24 -8.88 13.71
N ALA A 73 14.29 -7.99 13.40
CA ALA A 73 12.91 -8.03 13.88
C ALA A 73 12.02 -9.09 13.16
N GLY A 74 12.61 -9.95 12.32
CA GLY A 74 11.89 -11.01 11.61
C GLY A 74 11.53 -10.68 10.16
N GLY A 75 12.09 -9.61 9.61
CA GLY A 75 11.92 -9.23 8.21
C GLY A 75 10.54 -8.65 7.89
N VAL A 76 10.36 -8.24 6.62
CA VAL A 76 9.12 -7.67 6.12
C VAL A 76 8.18 -8.78 5.67
N ARG A 77 6.94 -8.75 6.14
CA ARG A 77 5.90 -9.77 5.89
C ARG A 77 4.89 -9.36 4.81
N ALA A 78 4.87 -8.09 4.43
CA ALA A 78 4.01 -7.56 3.37
C ALA A 78 4.83 -7.29 2.08
N PRO A 79 4.17 -7.18 0.90
CA PRO A 79 4.85 -6.79 -0.32
C PRO A 79 5.59 -5.45 -0.16
N VAL A 80 6.83 -5.38 -0.65
CA VAL A 80 7.70 -4.21 -0.49
C VAL A 80 7.08 -2.96 -1.11
N ASN A 81 6.41 -3.11 -2.25
CA ASN A 81 5.69 -2.05 -2.98
C ASN A 81 4.40 -1.56 -2.29
N GLU A 82 3.93 -2.26 -1.27
CA GLU A 82 2.77 -1.87 -0.45
C GLU A 82 3.19 -1.41 0.95
N THR A 83 4.50 -1.41 1.25
CA THR A 83 5.00 -1.15 2.60
C THR A 83 5.68 0.21 2.66
N PHE A 84 5.32 0.99 3.68
CA PHE A 84 5.95 2.25 4.04
C PHE A 84 6.68 2.09 5.36
N VAL A 85 7.86 2.69 5.42
CA VAL A 85 8.65 2.77 6.65
C VAL A 85 8.45 4.13 7.27
N ARG A 86 7.92 4.14 8.48
CA ARG A 86 7.79 5.34 9.31
C ARG A 86 8.82 5.29 10.43
N LEU A 87 9.73 6.25 10.44
CA LEU A 87 10.72 6.42 11.50
C LEU A 87 10.32 7.61 12.37
N SER A 88 10.10 7.37 13.65
CA SER A 88 9.93 8.41 14.67
C SER A 88 11.20 8.52 15.52
N ARG A 89 11.81 9.71 15.52
CA ARG A 89 13.02 10.06 16.28
C ARG A 89 12.77 11.32 17.07
N GLY A 90 12.55 11.17 18.38
CA GLY A 90 12.09 12.27 19.23
C GLY A 90 10.77 12.84 18.70
N ASN A 91 10.77 14.13 18.35
CA ASN A 91 9.58 14.83 17.85
C ASN A 91 9.45 14.83 16.31
N VAL A 92 10.39 14.19 15.59
CA VAL A 92 10.39 14.15 14.13
C VAL A 92 9.93 12.79 13.66
N THR A 93 8.91 12.75 12.81
CA THR A 93 8.46 11.54 12.12
C THR A 93 8.62 11.72 10.61
N ALA A 94 9.28 10.77 9.97
CA ALA A 94 9.41 10.71 8.52
C ALA A 94 8.83 9.39 8.01
N THR A 95 8.17 9.43 6.86
CA THR A 95 7.59 8.26 6.20
C THR A 95 8.15 8.18 4.78
N VAL A 96 8.68 7.01 4.42
CA VAL A 96 9.28 6.76 3.11
C VAL A 96 8.81 5.38 2.59
N PRO A 97 8.52 5.21 1.29
CA PRO A 97 8.24 3.90 0.73
C PRO A 97 9.41 2.93 0.98
N LEU A 98 9.13 1.69 1.37
CA LEU A 98 10.19 0.70 1.60
C LEU A 98 10.98 0.42 0.32
N THR A 99 10.33 0.47 -0.85
CA THR A 99 10.98 0.38 -2.17
C THR A 99 12.11 1.40 -2.34
N THR A 100 11.91 2.62 -1.84
CA THR A 100 12.91 3.70 -1.89
C THR A 100 14.06 3.41 -0.93
N VAL A 101 13.79 2.89 0.26
CA VAL A 101 14.83 2.49 1.23
C VAL A 101 15.69 1.33 0.71
N VAL A 102 15.07 0.37 0.02
CA VAL A 102 15.77 -0.79 -0.56
C VAL A 102 16.57 -0.40 -1.80
N SER A 103 16.04 0.46 -2.67
CA SER A 103 16.70 0.86 -3.92
C SER A 103 17.76 1.94 -3.76
N ASN A 104 17.67 2.77 -2.71
CA ASN A 104 18.62 3.87 -2.47
C ASN A 104 19.35 3.67 -1.13
N PRO A 105 20.64 3.28 -1.14
CA PRO A 105 21.43 3.08 0.09
C PRO A 105 21.54 4.32 1.00
N ARG A 106 21.29 5.53 0.47
CA ARG A 106 21.29 6.77 1.27
C ARG A 106 20.09 6.84 2.23
N GLU A 107 19.00 6.17 1.90
CA GLU A 107 17.78 6.12 2.70
C GLU A 107 17.85 5.04 3.79
N ASN A 108 18.79 4.09 3.67
CA ASN A 108 19.09 3.09 4.70
C ASN A 108 19.97 3.68 5.81
N ILE A 109 19.41 4.61 6.58
CA ILE A 109 20.14 5.37 7.61
C ILE A 109 20.41 4.57 8.89
N PHE A 110 21.38 5.03 9.69
CA PHE A 110 21.62 4.50 11.03
C PHE A 110 20.49 4.87 12.00
N LEU A 111 20.11 3.88 12.81
CA LEU A 111 19.13 4.05 13.87
C LEU A 111 19.80 4.45 15.19
N ARG A 112 19.04 5.13 16.03
CA ARG A 112 19.48 5.66 17.33
C ARG A 112 18.66 5.03 18.46
N PRO A 113 19.21 4.99 19.69
CA PRO A 113 18.44 4.59 20.85
C PRO A 113 17.11 5.35 20.95
N ASN A 114 16.03 4.61 21.24
CA ASN A 114 14.66 5.12 21.34
C ASN A 114 14.00 5.53 20.01
N ASP A 115 14.62 5.26 18.87
CA ASP A 115 13.90 5.34 17.60
C ASP A 115 12.74 4.33 17.61
N VAL A 116 11.62 4.73 16.99
CA VAL A 116 10.48 3.84 16.73
C VAL A 116 10.32 3.70 15.23
N LEU A 117 10.52 2.48 14.75
CA LEU A 117 10.36 2.09 13.37
C LEU A 117 9.02 1.37 13.20
N THR A 118 8.12 1.94 12.41
CA THR A 118 6.81 1.35 12.12
C THR A 118 6.72 1.00 10.65
N LEU A 119 6.46 -0.27 10.33
CA LEU A 119 6.21 -0.73 8.96
C LEU A 119 4.71 -0.81 8.74
N VAL A 120 4.19 0.08 7.91
CA VAL A 120 2.76 0.21 7.59
C VAL A 120 2.52 -0.35 6.20
N ARG A 121 1.48 -1.17 6.04
CA ARG A 121 1.04 -1.66 4.75
C ARG A 121 -0.07 -0.75 4.24
N ASP A 122 0.22 0.01 3.20
CA ASP A 122 -0.72 0.91 2.52
C ASP A 122 -0.72 0.59 1.01
N PRO A 123 -1.49 -0.42 0.57
CA PRO A 123 -1.52 -0.79 -0.83
C PRO A 123 -2.20 0.31 -1.64
N GLN A 124 -1.63 0.65 -2.81
CA GLN A 124 -2.32 1.53 -3.75
C GLN A 124 -3.53 0.80 -4.32
N THR A 125 -4.68 1.46 -4.34
CA THR A 125 -5.95 0.90 -4.83
C THR A 125 -6.56 1.77 -5.92
N PHE A 126 -7.50 1.20 -6.68
CA PHE A 126 -8.44 1.92 -7.51
C PHE A 126 -9.84 1.35 -7.31
N LEU A 127 -10.85 2.17 -7.57
CA LEU A 127 -12.24 1.74 -7.54
C LEU A 127 -12.69 1.40 -8.96
N ALA A 128 -13.22 0.19 -9.17
CA ALA A 128 -13.82 -0.23 -10.43
C ALA A 128 -15.35 -0.30 -10.26
N VAL A 129 -16.08 0.42 -11.11
CA VAL A 129 -17.55 0.52 -11.05
C VAL A 129 -18.19 0.45 -12.44
N GLY A 130 -19.49 0.16 -12.48
CA GLY A 130 -20.28 0.09 -13.72
C GLY A 130 -20.36 -1.32 -14.30
N ALA A 131 -20.28 -1.44 -15.62
CA ALA A 131 -20.46 -2.69 -16.39
C ALA A 131 -19.27 -3.67 -16.28
N LEU A 132 -18.65 -3.73 -15.11
CA LEU A 132 -17.53 -4.62 -14.75
C LEU A 132 -18.00 -5.76 -13.81
N GLY A 133 -19.31 -5.98 -13.74
CA GLY A 133 -19.97 -6.95 -12.87
C GLY A 133 -20.35 -6.37 -11.51
N ASN A 134 -19.36 -6.07 -10.65
CA ASN A 134 -19.59 -5.52 -9.30
C ASN A 134 -18.71 -4.31 -9.03
N SER A 135 -19.23 -3.34 -8.28
CA SER A 135 -18.45 -2.21 -7.77
C SER A 135 -17.50 -2.70 -6.68
N THR A 136 -16.19 -2.59 -6.91
CA THR A 136 -15.18 -3.13 -5.99
C THR A 136 -13.89 -2.32 -6.00
N GLU A 137 -13.24 -2.24 -4.84
CA GLU A 137 -11.92 -1.64 -4.68
C GLU A 137 -10.84 -2.71 -4.89
N LEU A 138 -9.88 -2.43 -5.77
CA LEU A 138 -8.86 -3.38 -6.19
C LEU A 138 -7.46 -2.83 -5.92
N PRO A 139 -6.57 -3.61 -5.27
CA PRO A 139 -5.17 -3.21 -5.10
C PRO A 139 -4.38 -3.34 -6.39
N PHE A 140 -3.39 -2.47 -6.55
CA PHE A 140 -2.46 -2.45 -7.67
C PHE A 140 -1.61 -3.71 -7.70
N GLN A 141 -1.18 -4.21 -6.53
CA GLN A 141 -0.28 -5.37 -6.40
C GLN A 141 1.04 -5.22 -7.17
N ALA A 142 1.44 -3.99 -7.48
CA ALA A 142 2.70 -3.60 -8.14
C ALA A 142 3.04 -2.15 -7.77
N GLU A 143 4.24 -1.66 -8.14
CA GLU A 143 4.63 -0.23 -8.04
C GLU A 143 3.91 0.66 -9.07
N GLY A 144 2.58 0.52 -9.16
CA GLY A 144 1.76 1.13 -10.19
C GLY A 144 1.29 0.15 -11.26
N ILE A 145 0.13 0.45 -11.85
CA ILE A 145 -0.45 -0.32 -12.95
C ILE A 145 -0.90 0.62 -14.08
N THR A 146 -1.07 0.07 -15.27
CA THR A 146 -1.67 0.77 -16.42
C THR A 146 -3.18 0.62 -16.39
N LEU A 147 -3.91 1.44 -17.15
CA LEU A 147 -5.37 1.29 -17.26
C LEU A 147 -5.74 -0.07 -17.87
N ALA A 148 -4.98 -0.56 -18.84
CA ALA A 148 -5.20 -1.89 -19.39
C ALA A 148 -5.11 -2.98 -18.32
N GLN A 149 -4.08 -2.92 -17.47
CA GLN A 149 -3.91 -3.83 -16.33
C GLN A 149 -5.03 -3.68 -15.29
N ALA A 150 -5.49 -2.45 -15.04
CA ALA A 150 -6.60 -2.19 -14.13
C ALA A 150 -7.92 -2.79 -14.63
N LEU A 151 -8.23 -2.63 -15.91
CA LEU A 151 -9.40 -3.24 -16.54
C LEU A 151 -9.33 -4.77 -16.53
N ALA A 152 -8.15 -5.35 -16.84
CA ALA A 152 -7.94 -6.78 -16.73
C ALA A 152 -8.13 -7.30 -15.29
N LYS A 153 -7.63 -6.57 -14.29
CA LYS A 153 -7.84 -6.85 -12.86
C LYS A 153 -9.32 -6.77 -12.46
N ALA A 154 -10.08 -5.86 -13.05
CA ALA A 154 -11.52 -5.72 -12.84
C ALA A 154 -12.36 -6.78 -13.58
N ARG A 155 -11.76 -7.93 -13.94
CA ARG A 155 -12.35 -9.04 -14.73
C ARG A 155 -12.64 -8.69 -16.19
N GLY A 156 -12.06 -7.61 -16.71
CA GLY A 156 -12.32 -7.13 -18.05
C GLY A 156 -13.71 -6.47 -18.17
N LEU A 157 -14.00 -5.97 -19.36
CA LEU A 157 -15.33 -5.51 -19.70
C LEU A 157 -16.26 -6.73 -19.78
N SER A 158 -17.42 -6.71 -19.12
CA SER A 158 -18.39 -7.78 -19.35
C SER A 158 -18.91 -7.66 -20.78
N ASP A 159 -18.57 -8.63 -21.65
CA ASP A 159 -18.92 -8.63 -23.08
C ASP A 159 -20.43 -8.41 -23.34
N PHE A 160 -21.29 -8.78 -22.40
CA PHE A 160 -22.74 -8.65 -22.52
C PHE A 160 -23.33 -7.36 -21.94
N GLN A 161 -22.59 -6.61 -21.12
CA GLN A 161 -23.12 -5.44 -20.40
C GLN A 161 -22.38 -4.14 -20.66
N ALA A 162 -21.10 -4.18 -21.03
CA ALA A 162 -20.28 -2.98 -21.18
C ALA A 162 -20.48 -2.28 -22.53
N ASP A 163 -20.50 -0.94 -22.53
CA ASP A 163 -20.23 -0.14 -23.73
C ASP A 163 -18.72 0.13 -23.81
N PRO A 164 -17.98 -0.49 -24.74
CA PRO A 164 -16.56 -0.25 -24.89
C PRO A 164 -16.23 1.23 -25.23
N ALA A 165 -17.20 1.99 -25.77
CA ALA A 165 -17.01 3.40 -26.10
C ALA A 165 -17.09 4.38 -24.91
N GLY A 166 -17.48 3.88 -23.73
CA GLY A 166 -17.66 4.67 -22.51
C GLY A 166 -16.86 4.12 -21.35
N THR A 167 -15.53 4.01 -21.52
CA THR A 167 -14.61 3.82 -20.40
C THR A 167 -14.15 5.17 -19.89
N PHE A 168 -14.26 5.41 -18.59
CA PHE A 168 -13.97 6.67 -17.95
C PHE A 168 -13.02 6.48 -16.77
N VAL A 169 -12.05 7.39 -16.61
CA VAL A 169 -11.22 7.49 -15.42
C VAL A 169 -11.47 8.84 -14.76
N PHE A 170 -11.93 8.81 -13.51
CA PHE A 170 -12.14 9.99 -12.68
C PHE A 170 -10.95 10.16 -11.77
N ARG A 171 -10.35 11.36 -11.81
CA ARG A 171 -9.13 11.67 -11.07
C ARG A 171 -9.10 13.13 -10.66
N PHE A 172 -8.59 13.39 -9.46
CA PHE A 172 -8.19 14.74 -9.07
C PHE A 172 -6.79 15.05 -9.61
N GLU A 173 -6.69 16.05 -10.48
CA GLU A 173 -5.43 16.53 -11.03
C GLU A 173 -5.03 17.88 -10.40
N PRO A 174 -3.73 18.13 -10.17
CA PRO A 174 -3.27 19.44 -9.76
C PRO A 174 -3.67 20.52 -10.79
N ALA A 175 -4.04 21.72 -10.32
CA ALA A 175 -4.43 22.82 -11.19
C ALA A 175 -3.41 23.15 -12.29
N ALA A 176 -2.11 22.96 -12.02
CA ALA A 176 -1.04 23.15 -12.99
C ALA A 176 -1.13 22.20 -14.19
N VAL A 177 -1.54 20.94 -13.97
CA VAL A 177 -1.76 19.96 -15.04
C VAL A 177 -2.96 20.37 -15.87
N VAL A 178 -4.07 20.72 -15.21
CA VAL A 178 -5.29 21.13 -15.91
C VAL A 178 -5.09 22.40 -16.71
N ARG A 179 -4.28 23.36 -16.23
CA ARG A 179 -3.97 24.59 -16.98
C ARG A 179 -3.28 24.30 -18.31
N ARG A 180 -2.49 23.22 -18.40
CA ARG A 180 -1.85 22.80 -19.66
C ARG A 180 -2.83 22.12 -20.61
N LEU A 181 -3.82 21.39 -20.08
CA LEU A 181 -4.82 20.66 -20.87
C LEU A 181 -6.00 21.54 -21.31
N LYS A 182 -6.45 22.43 -20.41
CA LYS A 182 -7.59 23.33 -20.59
C LYS A 182 -7.34 24.64 -19.82
N PRO A 183 -6.57 25.59 -20.41
CA PRO A 183 -6.20 26.85 -19.76
C PRO A 183 -7.39 27.69 -19.28
N GLY A 184 -8.53 27.62 -19.98
CA GLY A 184 -9.76 28.35 -19.64
C GLY A 184 -10.76 27.56 -18.79
N SER A 185 -10.31 26.52 -18.07
CA SER A 185 -11.23 25.74 -17.22
C SER A 185 -11.73 26.60 -16.04
N PRO A 186 -13.06 26.69 -15.80
CA PRO A 186 -13.61 27.47 -14.67
C PRO A 186 -13.25 26.87 -13.31
N LEU A 187 -12.76 25.63 -13.29
CA LEU A 187 -12.41 24.89 -12.08
C LEU A 187 -10.95 25.14 -11.63
N LEU A 188 -10.17 25.98 -12.31
CA LEU A 188 -8.77 26.27 -11.96
C LEU A 188 -8.57 27.07 -10.67
N GLY A 189 -9.66 27.46 -9.99
CA GLY A 189 -9.64 28.12 -8.69
C GLY A 189 -9.32 27.20 -7.50
N THR A 190 -9.36 25.88 -7.69
CA THR A 190 -9.06 24.90 -6.63
C THR A 190 -7.67 24.26 -6.82
N PRO A 191 -6.95 23.88 -5.75
CA PRO A 191 -5.65 23.21 -5.87
C PRO A 191 -5.72 21.86 -6.60
N LEU A 192 -6.81 21.12 -6.36
CA LEU A 192 -7.15 19.86 -6.99
C LEU A 192 -8.42 20.04 -7.82
N VAL A 193 -8.35 19.65 -9.08
CA VAL A 193 -9.43 19.81 -10.06
C VAL A 193 -9.92 18.42 -10.48
N PRO A 194 -11.23 18.13 -10.41
CA PRO A 194 -11.76 16.86 -10.89
C PRO A 194 -11.67 16.81 -12.43
N VAL A 195 -11.02 15.78 -12.94
CA VAL A 195 -10.85 15.51 -14.37
C VAL A 195 -11.42 14.14 -14.69
N VAL A 196 -12.18 14.08 -15.79
CA VAL A 196 -12.69 12.82 -16.34
C VAL A 196 -12.00 12.56 -17.66
N TYR A 197 -11.23 11.49 -17.73
CA TYR A 197 -10.65 10.99 -18.96
C TYR A 197 -11.62 10.00 -19.58
N ARG A 198 -12.02 10.24 -20.84
CA ARG A 198 -12.86 9.31 -21.60
C ARG A 198 -12.00 8.58 -22.62
N ILE A 199 -12.16 7.27 -22.67
CA ILE A 199 -11.42 6.37 -23.56
C ILE A 199 -12.43 5.53 -24.31
N ASN A 200 -12.32 5.55 -25.64
CA ASN A 200 -13.19 4.81 -26.53
C ASN A 200 -12.46 3.55 -27.00
N MET A 201 -12.75 2.41 -26.37
CA MET A 201 -12.12 1.12 -26.70
C MET A 201 -12.54 0.56 -28.05
N ARG A 202 -13.49 1.18 -28.76
CA ARG A 202 -13.81 0.82 -30.16
C ARG A 202 -12.75 1.32 -31.15
N ASP A 203 -11.98 2.33 -30.77
CA ASP A 203 -10.84 2.80 -31.56
C ASP A 203 -9.58 2.00 -31.17
N PRO A 204 -8.97 1.24 -32.10
CA PRO A 204 -7.75 0.49 -31.83
C PRO A 204 -6.60 1.36 -31.28
N ASN A 205 -6.53 2.64 -31.67
CA ASN A 205 -5.50 3.56 -31.14
C ASN A 205 -5.66 3.78 -29.63
N SER A 206 -6.90 3.77 -29.14
CA SER A 206 -7.19 3.92 -27.72
C SER A 206 -6.70 2.72 -26.89
N LEU A 207 -6.58 1.53 -27.48
CA LEU A 207 -5.99 0.38 -26.80
C LEU A 207 -4.52 0.63 -26.47
N PHE A 208 -3.75 1.25 -27.36
CA PHE A 208 -2.37 1.65 -27.07
C PHE A 208 -2.30 2.72 -25.97
N LEU A 209 -3.25 3.66 -25.95
CA LEU A 209 -3.33 4.66 -24.86
C LEU A 209 -3.55 4.01 -23.50
N THR A 210 -4.34 2.93 -23.41
CA THR A 210 -4.59 2.24 -22.13
C THR A 210 -3.35 1.55 -21.56
N GLN A 211 -2.41 1.15 -22.42
CA GLN A 211 -1.11 0.60 -22.03
C GLN A 211 -0.15 1.69 -21.52
N ALA A 212 -0.23 2.90 -22.05
CA ALA A 212 0.60 4.04 -21.62
C ALA A 212 0.00 4.79 -20.41
N PHE A 213 -1.32 4.75 -20.24
CA PHE A 213 -2.01 5.48 -19.17
C PHE A 213 -1.73 4.85 -17.81
N ARG A 214 -0.92 5.51 -16.99
CA ARG A 214 -0.63 5.11 -15.62
C ARG A 214 -1.80 5.44 -14.69
N MET A 215 -2.26 4.44 -13.95
CA MET A 215 -3.22 4.61 -12.86
C MET A 215 -2.55 5.27 -11.66
N ARG A 216 -3.34 6.02 -10.89
CA ARG A 216 -2.94 6.62 -9.61
C ARG A 216 -3.80 6.06 -8.49
N ASN A 217 -3.23 6.10 -7.29
CA ASN A 217 -3.94 5.68 -6.09
C ASN A 217 -5.27 6.43 -5.98
N ARG A 218 -6.35 5.68 -5.70
CA ARG A 218 -7.73 6.17 -5.59
C ARG A 218 -8.35 6.71 -6.88
N ASP A 219 -7.82 6.36 -8.04
CA ASP A 219 -8.54 6.56 -9.29
C ASP A 219 -9.87 5.78 -9.28
N LEU A 220 -10.90 6.33 -9.91
CA LEU A 220 -12.16 5.62 -10.15
C LEU A 220 -12.28 5.32 -11.64
N VAL A 221 -12.35 4.03 -11.97
CA VAL A 221 -12.59 3.51 -13.31
C VAL A 221 -14.07 3.16 -13.42
N TYR A 222 -14.77 3.84 -14.33
CA TYR A 222 -16.17 3.58 -14.61
C TYR A 222 -16.34 3.14 -16.06
N VAL A 223 -17.10 2.08 -16.27
CA VAL A 223 -17.48 1.60 -17.59
C VAL A 223 -18.99 1.71 -17.71
N SER A 224 -19.47 2.47 -18.70
CA SER A 224 -20.89 2.60 -18.97
C SER A 224 -21.50 1.30 -19.48
N ASN A 225 -22.79 1.10 -19.24
CA ASN A 225 -23.52 -0.04 -19.79
C ASN A 225 -23.82 0.18 -21.29
N ALA A 226 -23.84 -0.90 -22.08
CA ALA A 226 -24.24 -0.86 -23.48
C ALA A 226 -25.71 -0.39 -23.60
N PRO A 227 -26.05 0.43 -24.61
CA PRO A 227 -27.42 0.93 -24.81
C PRO A 227 -28.47 -0.17 -25.13
N PHE A 228 -28.08 -1.45 -25.19
CA PHE A 228 -28.97 -2.57 -25.54
C PHE A 228 -29.61 -3.28 -24.33
N THR A 229 -29.30 -2.90 -23.09
CA THR A 229 -29.84 -3.58 -21.89
C THR A 229 -31.28 -3.19 -21.51
N GLU A 230 -31.89 -2.22 -22.20
CA GLU A 230 -33.31 -1.87 -22.01
C GLU A 230 -34.24 -2.57 -23.01
N VAL A 231 -33.79 -2.83 -24.25
CA VAL A 231 -34.67 -3.40 -25.29
C VAL A 231 -35.00 -4.88 -25.01
N GLN A 232 -34.06 -5.65 -24.46
CA GLN A 232 -34.31 -7.04 -24.07
C GLN A 232 -35.20 -7.18 -22.82
N LYS A 233 -35.17 -6.20 -21.89
CA LYS A 233 -36.11 -6.15 -20.75
C LYS A 233 -37.54 -5.88 -21.19
N VAL A 234 -37.72 -5.09 -22.24
CA VAL A 234 -39.05 -4.87 -22.83
C VAL A 234 -39.53 -6.12 -23.55
N LEU A 235 -38.68 -6.77 -24.36
CA LEU A 235 -39.06 -7.99 -25.09
C LEU A 235 -39.34 -9.20 -24.19
N SER A 236 -38.65 -9.35 -23.05
CA SER A 236 -38.93 -10.43 -22.10
C SER A 236 -40.24 -10.23 -21.33
N VAL A 237 -40.63 -8.97 -21.07
CA VAL A 237 -41.97 -8.64 -20.51
C VAL A 237 -43.07 -8.91 -21.55
N PHE A 238 -42.83 -8.64 -22.84
CA PHE A 238 -43.81 -8.91 -23.90
C PHE A 238 -43.96 -10.41 -24.23
N SER A 239 -42.90 -11.22 -24.16
CA SER A 239 -43.01 -12.67 -24.41
C SER A 239 -43.80 -13.45 -23.35
N THR A 240 -43.93 -12.92 -22.13
CA THR A 240 -44.69 -13.57 -21.05
C THR A 240 -46.18 -13.22 -21.09
N VAL A 241 -46.58 -12.15 -21.81
CA VAL A 241 -47.99 -11.72 -21.91
C VAL A 241 -48.74 -12.38 -23.07
N THR A 242 -48.05 -12.88 -24.10
CA THR A 242 -48.69 -13.58 -25.25
C THR A 242 -48.76 -15.10 -25.11
N ALA A 243 -48.36 -15.68 -23.98
CA ALA A 243 -48.23 -17.13 -23.80
C ALA A 243 -49.48 -17.89 -23.29
N PRO A 244 -50.70 -17.31 -23.27
CA PRO A 244 -51.88 -18.18 -23.41
C PRO A 244 -53.01 -17.54 -24.25
N VAL A 245 -52.88 -17.55 -25.58
CA VAL A 245 -54.06 -17.55 -26.48
C VAL A 245 -54.04 -18.76 -27.44
N ALA A 246 -52.91 -19.43 -27.62
CA ALA A 246 -52.82 -20.64 -28.45
C ALA A 246 -53.21 -21.96 -27.75
N ALA A 247 -53.59 -21.94 -26.46
CA ALA A 247 -53.96 -23.13 -25.69
C ALA A 247 -55.47 -23.21 -25.33
N GLY A 248 -56.33 -22.42 -26.00
CA GLY A 248 -57.77 -22.36 -25.74
C GLY A 248 -58.67 -22.89 -26.87
N ALA A 249 -58.10 -23.42 -27.97
CA ALA A 249 -58.87 -23.80 -29.17
C ALA A 249 -58.99 -25.32 -29.41
N SER A 250 -58.75 -26.17 -28.40
CA SER A 250 -58.85 -27.63 -28.55
C SER A 250 -59.60 -28.32 -27.41
N ILE A 251 -60.71 -27.73 -26.95
CA ILE A 251 -61.70 -28.43 -26.12
C ILE A 251 -63.10 -28.13 -26.68
N TYR A 252 -63.39 -28.59 -27.90
CA TYR A 252 -64.77 -28.70 -28.41
C TYR A 252 -64.82 -29.73 -29.56
N SER A 253 -64.51 -30.99 -29.26
CA SER A 253 -65.07 -32.15 -29.98
C SER A 253 -64.53 -33.43 -29.35
N VAL A 254 -65.36 -34.12 -28.57
CA VAL A 254 -65.66 -35.57 -28.68
C VAL A 254 -66.54 -35.92 -27.47
N SER A 255 -67.86 -35.81 -27.68
CA SER A 255 -68.85 -36.63 -26.98
C SER A 255 -69.95 -36.97 -28.00
N ARG A 256 -69.81 -38.11 -28.65
CA ARG A 256 -70.90 -38.93 -29.18
C ARG A 256 -70.38 -40.34 -29.37
#